data_AF-K4A8V9-F1
#
_entry.id   AF-K4A8V9-F1
#
_cell.length_a   1.000
_cell.length_b   1.000
_cell.length_c   1.000
_cell.angle_alpha   90.00
_cell.angle_beta   90.00
_cell.angle_gamma   90.00
#
_symmetry.space_group_name_H-M   'P 1'
#
loop_
_entity.id
_entity.type
_entity.pdbx_description
1 polymer ?
#
loop_
_entity_poly.entity_id
_entity_poly.type
_entity_poly.pdbx_seq_one_letter_code
_entity_poly.pdbx_strand_id
1 'polypeptide(L)'
;MGSFLRKQPSYLFILIILHLVAHEARTLSSDGEALLAFKKAVTNSDGVFLNWREQDADPCNWKGVRCDSHSKRVINLILAYHRLVGPIPPEIGRLNQLQTLSLQGNSLYGSLPPELGNCTKLQQLYLQGNYLSGYIPSEFGDLVELEALDLSSNTLSGSIPRSLDKLSKLTSFNVSMNFLTGAIPSSGSLVNFNETSFVGNLGLCGKQINSVCKDALQSPSNGPQSPSSDDMLSKKNGKNSTRLVISAVATVGALLLVALMCFWGCFLYKNFGKKDMRGFRVELCGGSSVVMFHGDLPYSSKDILRKLETMDEENIIGAGGFGTVYKLAMDDGSVFALKRIVKTNEGLDRFFDRELEILGSVKHRYLVNLRGYCNSPSSKLLIYDYLQGGSLDEVLHEKSEQLDWDARINIILGAAKGLSYLHHDCSPRIIHRDIKSSNILLDGNFEARVSDFGLAKLLEDEESHITTIVAGTFGYLAPGMWKLFPLHPMGKENCMASIYS
;
A
#
# COMPACT_ATOMS: atom_id res chain seq x y z
N MET A 1 55.00 66.73 41.50
CA MET A 1 54.85 65.34 40.98
C MET A 1 53.36 65.00 41.08
N GLY A 2 52.71 64.23 40.22
CA GLY A 2 53.21 63.20 39.29
C GLY A 2 53.09 61.81 39.93
N SER A 3 52.68 60.73 39.24
CA SER A 3 52.21 60.59 37.85
C SER A 3 51.84 59.12 37.58
N PHE A 4 50.94 58.89 36.62
CA PHE A 4 50.79 57.63 35.84
C PHE A 4 50.15 56.39 36.51
N LEU A 5 49.73 55.48 35.60
CA LEU A 5 49.13 54.14 35.77
C LEU A 5 47.69 54.08 36.30
N ARG A 6 46.73 53.41 35.62
CA ARG A 6 46.72 52.89 34.23
C ARG A 6 45.27 52.73 33.75
N LYS A 7 44.85 53.46 32.70
CA LYS A 7 43.59 53.16 31.99
C LYS A 7 43.77 51.87 31.17
N GLN A 8 43.12 50.76 31.55
CA GLN A 8 42.72 49.67 30.63
C GLN A 8 41.89 48.59 31.35
N PRO A 9 40.55 48.67 31.26
CA PRO A 9 39.74 47.47 31.06
C PRO A 9 38.95 47.53 29.73
N SER A 10 38.73 48.74 29.19
CA SER A 10 37.89 48.96 28.01
C SER A 10 38.38 48.23 26.77
N TYR A 11 39.68 48.22 26.47
CA TYR A 11 40.19 47.56 25.27
C TYR A 11 39.98 46.04 25.27
N LEU A 12 40.10 45.36 26.41
CA LEU A 12 39.84 43.92 26.46
C LEU A 12 38.34 43.64 26.33
N PHE A 13 37.50 44.44 26.99
CA PHE A 13 36.03 44.28 26.89
C PHE A 13 35.50 44.64 25.50
N ILE A 14 36.08 45.65 24.84
CA ILE A 14 35.78 46.02 23.45
C ILE A 14 36.34 44.98 22.48
N LEU A 15 37.50 44.37 22.73
CA LEU A 15 38.00 43.25 21.92
C LEU A 15 37.16 41.98 22.11
N ILE A 16 36.64 41.72 23.31
CA ILE A 16 35.72 40.60 23.58
C ILE A 16 34.36 40.85 22.91
N ILE A 17 33.81 42.06 23.00
CA ILE A 17 32.58 42.43 22.28
C ILE A 17 32.82 42.42 20.76
N LEU A 18 33.95 42.93 20.26
CA LEU A 18 34.29 42.81 18.84
C LEU A 18 34.53 41.35 18.43
N HIS A 19 35.02 40.47 19.31
CA HIS A 19 35.08 39.04 19.00
C HIS A 19 33.70 38.38 19.00
N LEU A 20 32.80 38.75 19.92
CA LEU A 20 31.43 38.26 19.99
C LEU A 20 30.53 38.81 18.88
N VAL A 21 30.84 40.01 18.37
CA VAL A 21 30.13 40.67 17.26
C VAL A 21 30.75 40.31 15.90
N ALA A 22 32.06 40.05 15.82
CA ALA A 22 32.69 39.43 14.63
C ALA A 22 32.47 37.91 14.58
N HIS A 23 32.06 37.29 15.69
CA HIS A 23 31.18 36.12 15.67
C HIS A 23 29.74 36.54 15.32
N GLU A 24 29.60 37.27 14.20
CA GLU A 24 28.32 37.33 13.50
C GLU A 24 27.83 35.89 13.37
N ALA A 25 26.64 35.62 13.91
CA ALA A 25 26.02 34.33 13.74
C ALA A 25 25.77 34.17 12.23
N ARG A 26 26.65 33.43 11.55
CA ARG A 26 26.55 33.20 10.11
C ARG A 26 25.26 32.47 9.84
N THR A 27 24.22 33.23 9.51
CA THR A 27 22.92 32.71 9.14
C THR A 27 23.12 31.80 7.94
N LEU A 28 22.72 30.55 8.11
CA LEU A 28 22.72 29.56 7.05
C LEU A 28 22.09 30.16 5.78
N SER A 29 22.72 29.93 4.62
CA SER A 29 22.23 30.48 3.36
C SER A 29 20.78 30.05 3.07
N SER A 30 20.05 30.86 2.29
CA SER A 30 18.64 30.57 1.97
C SER A 30 18.43 29.20 1.27
N ASP A 31 19.44 28.70 0.54
CA ASP A 31 19.43 27.33 0.02
C ASP A 31 19.54 26.29 1.15
N GLY A 32 20.40 26.55 2.15
CA GLY A 32 20.51 25.73 3.34
C GLY A 32 19.24 25.72 4.18
N GLU A 33 18.55 26.85 4.33
CA GLU A 33 17.23 26.92 4.98
C GLU A 33 16.19 26.05 4.26
N ALA A 34 16.14 26.13 2.93
CA ALA A 34 15.25 25.30 2.11
C ALA A 34 15.56 23.80 2.26
N LEU A 35 16.85 23.44 2.32
CA LEU A 35 17.28 22.07 2.60
C LEU A 35 17.00 21.64 4.06
N LEU A 36 17.05 22.54 5.05
CA LEU A 36 16.58 22.21 6.41
C LEU A 36 15.06 21.98 6.45
N ALA A 37 14.27 22.68 5.65
CA ALA A 37 12.85 22.38 5.50
C ALA A 37 12.64 20.99 4.88
N PHE A 38 13.41 20.63 3.85
CA PHE A 38 13.44 19.26 3.29
C PHE A 38 13.76 18.21 4.37
N LYS A 39 14.84 18.42 5.14
CA LYS A 39 15.24 17.56 6.27
C LYS A 39 14.21 17.50 7.41
N LYS A 40 13.34 18.51 7.56
CA LYS A 40 12.26 18.55 8.58
C LYS A 40 10.97 17.91 8.08
N ALA A 41 10.73 17.90 6.76
CA ALA A 41 9.61 17.20 6.14
C ALA A 41 9.87 15.69 5.95
N VAL A 42 11.13 15.30 5.77
CA VAL A 42 11.52 13.94 5.34
C VAL A 42 12.33 13.21 6.41
N THR A 43 11.86 12.03 6.81
CA THR A 43 12.56 11.10 7.71
C THR A 43 13.42 10.11 6.91
N ASN A 44 14.46 9.55 7.53
CA ASN A 44 15.38 8.61 6.87
C ASN A 44 16.00 7.61 7.86
N SER A 45 16.25 6.37 7.43
CA SER A 45 17.04 5.39 8.19
C SER A 45 18.55 5.54 7.93
N ASP A 46 18.94 5.86 6.69
CA ASP A 46 20.29 5.57 6.18
C ASP A 46 21.33 6.67 6.50
N GLY A 47 21.09 7.47 7.54
CA GLY A 47 21.99 8.52 8.03
C GLY A 47 22.38 9.63 7.04
N VAL A 48 21.72 9.78 5.89
CA VAL A 48 22.15 10.76 4.86
C VAL A 48 22.23 12.19 5.39
N PHE A 49 21.28 12.61 6.22
CA PHE A 49 21.22 13.96 6.78
C PHE A 49 22.16 14.20 7.98
N LEU A 50 23.06 13.26 8.34
CA LEU A 50 23.92 13.36 9.52
C LEU A 50 24.91 14.54 9.47
N ASN A 51 25.40 14.92 8.27
CA ASN A 51 26.30 16.08 8.12
C ASN A 51 25.57 17.39 7.75
N TRP A 52 24.23 17.40 7.70
CA TRP A 52 23.43 18.61 7.44
C TRP A 52 23.22 19.37 8.76
N ARG A 53 24.08 20.36 9.07
CA ARG A 53 24.08 21.08 10.35
C ARG A 53 23.56 22.51 10.21
N GLU A 54 22.70 22.93 11.13
CA GLU A 54 22.17 24.31 11.17
C GLU A 54 23.24 25.38 11.52
N GLN A 55 24.45 24.96 11.87
CA GLN A 55 25.59 25.83 12.21
C GLN A 55 26.57 26.04 11.04
N ASP A 56 26.39 25.35 9.91
CA ASP A 56 27.19 25.59 8.70
C ASP A 56 26.71 26.88 8.01
N ALA A 57 27.61 27.65 7.40
CA ALA A 57 27.24 28.90 6.73
C ALA A 57 26.49 28.66 5.39
N ASP A 58 26.77 27.54 4.75
CA ASP A 58 26.19 27.10 3.48
C ASP A 58 26.08 25.57 3.46
N PRO A 59 25.17 25.00 2.63
CA PRO A 59 25.01 23.56 2.53
C PRO A 59 26.03 22.89 1.59
N CYS A 60 27.06 23.59 1.10
CA CYS A 60 27.90 23.11 0.00
C CYS A 60 28.85 21.97 0.38
N ASN A 61 28.88 21.58 1.66
CA ASN A 61 29.61 20.42 2.19
C ASN A 61 28.67 19.31 2.69
N TRP A 62 27.35 19.43 2.49
CA TRP A 62 26.35 18.46 2.93
C TRP A 62 26.25 17.27 1.98
N LYS A 63 25.99 16.07 2.52
CA LYS A 63 25.92 14.84 1.71
C LYS A 63 24.74 14.96 0.73
N GLY A 64 25.02 14.73 -0.55
CA GLY A 64 24.05 14.86 -1.64
C GLY A 64 23.95 16.26 -2.25
N VAL A 65 24.61 17.28 -1.69
CA VAL A 65 24.53 18.67 -2.17
C VAL A 65 25.77 19.02 -3.00
N ARG A 66 25.57 19.68 -4.14
CA ARG A 66 26.63 20.35 -4.92
C ARG A 66 26.26 21.80 -5.15
N CYS A 67 27.19 22.72 -4.88
CA CYS A 67 27.05 24.14 -5.18
C CYS A 67 27.87 24.57 -6.40
N ASP A 68 27.49 25.69 -7.01
CA ASP A 68 28.37 26.44 -7.90
C ASP A 68 29.60 26.97 -7.13
N SER A 69 30.75 26.94 -7.81
CA SER A 69 32.04 27.32 -7.26
C SER A 69 32.12 28.81 -6.88
N HIS A 70 31.44 29.68 -7.63
CA HIS A 70 31.53 31.14 -7.51
C HIS A 70 30.42 31.72 -6.62
N SER A 71 29.15 31.47 -6.99
CA SER A 71 27.97 32.03 -6.33
C SER A 71 27.55 31.32 -5.04
N LYS A 72 28.11 30.13 -4.75
CA LYS A 72 27.74 29.25 -3.63
C LYS A 72 26.26 28.85 -3.56
N ARG A 73 25.50 29.02 -4.64
CA ARG A 73 24.13 28.51 -4.75
C ARG A 73 24.13 27.02 -5.07
N VAL A 74 23.13 26.29 -4.56
CA VAL A 74 22.96 24.86 -4.83
C VAL A 74 22.57 24.62 -6.28
N ILE A 75 23.32 23.75 -6.95
CA ILE A 75 23.12 23.36 -8.36
C ILE A 75 22.75 21.87 -8.50
N ASN A 76 23.11 20.99 -7.56
CA ASN A 76 22.54 19.63 -7.52
C ASN A 76 22.09 19.26 -6.11
N LEU A 77 20.96 18.54 -6.05
CA LEU A 77 20.53 17.77 -4.90
C LEU A 77 20.32 16.31 -5.32
N ILE A 78 21.19 15.42 -4.85
CA ILE A 78 21.22 13.99 -5.15
C ILE A 78 21.01 13.20 -3.85
N LEU A 79 19.81 12.66 -3.67
CA LEU A 79 19.38 11.88 -2.49
C LEU A 79 18.62 10.60 -2.89
N ALA A 80 18.85 10.09 -4.10
CA ALA A 80 18.28 8.84 -4.57
C ALA A 80 18.71 7.64 -3.71
N TYR A 81 17.83 6.64 -3.56
CA TYR A 81 18.10 5.38 -2.85
C TYR A 81 18.63 5.57 -1.40
N HIS A 82 17.92 6.36 -0.59
CA HIS A 82 18.29 6.68 0.81
C HIS A 82 17.16 6.42 1.82
N ARG A 83 16.18 5.57 1.43
CA ARG A 83 14.99 5.20 2.21
C ARG A 83 14.27 6.43 2.81
N LEU A 84 14.17 7.51 2.03
CA LEU A 84 13.54 8.76 2.44
C LEU A 84 12.02 8.61 2.52
N VAL A 85 11.41 8.93 3.67
CA VAL A 85 9.96 8.86 3.91
C VAL A 85 9.43 10.24 4.33
N GLY A 86 8.60 10.85 3.48
CA GLY A 86 8.00 12.17 3.71
C GLY A 86 7.55 12.86 2.41
N PRO A 87 6.88 14.01 2.47
CA PRO A 87 6.58 14.81 1.28
C PRO A 87 7.78 15.63 0.81
N ILE A 88 7.78 16.02 -0.46
CA ILE A 88 8.68 17.06 -1.00
C ILE A 88 8.08 18.43 -0.63
N PRO A 89 8.70 19.23 0.27
CA PRO A 89 8.12 20.50 0.70
C PRO A 89 8.29 21.61 -0.36
N PRO A 90 7.39 22.61 -0.38
CA PRO A 90 7.41 23.69 -1.37
C PRO A 90 8.67 24.57 -1.29
N GLU A 91 9.36 24.59 -0.15
CA GLU A 91 10.68 25.21 0.03
C GLU A 91 11.71 24.79 -1.01
N ILE A 92 11.60 23.61 -1.64
CA ILE A 92 12.50 23.18 -2.71
C ILE A 92 12.56 24.20 -3.86
N GLY A 93 11.46 24.93 -4.12
CA GLY A 93 11.36 25.98 -5.14
C GLY A 93 12.23 27.22 -4.87
N ARG A 94 12.82 27.35 -3.67
CA ARG A 94 13.76 28.43 -3.34
C ARG A 94 15.16 28.21 -3.93
N LEU A 95 15.48 26.98 -4.34
CA LEU A 95 16.76 26.59 -4.96
C LEU A 95 16.83 27.03 -6.43
N ASN A 96 16.77 28.35 -6.69
CA ASN A 96 16.54 28.88 -8.04
C ASN A 96 17.72 28.71 -9.03
N GLN A 97 18.87 28.17 -8.59
CA GLN A 97 19.99 27.77 -9.46
C GLN A 97 20.10 26.24 -9.65
N LEU A 98 19.17 25.46 -9.12
CA LEU A 98 19.18 23.99 -9.18
C LEU A 98 19.13 23.50 -10.63
N GLN A 99 20.12 22.69 -11.02
CA GLN A 99 20.29 22.06 -12.34
C GLN A 99 19.86 20.58 -12.33
N THR A 100 20.14 19.86 -11.25
CA THR A 100 19.71 18.46 -11.06
C THR A 100 19.01 18.26 -9.72
N LEU A 101 17.80 17.69 -9.76
CA LEU A 101 17.09 17.15 -8.60
C LEU A 101 16.88 15.65 -8.80
N SER A 102 17.41 14.85 -7.88
CA SER A 102 17.50 13.38 -8.00
C SER A 102 17.09 12.75 -6.67
N LEU A 103 15.82 12.33 -6.58
CA LEU A 103 15.15 11.80 -5.39
C LEU A 103 14.53 10.41 -5.63
N GLN A 104 14.83 9.77 -6.75
CA GLN A 104 14.29 8.48 -7.18
C GLN A 104 14.64 7.30 -6.24
N GLY A 105 13.80 6.27 -6.25
CA GLY A 105 14.02 5.06 -5.44
C GLY A 105 13.94 5.33 -3.94
N ASN A 106 12.93 6.08 -3.51
CA ASN A 106 12.66 6.43 -2.12
C ASN A 106 11.17 6.15 -1.82
N SER A 107 10.71 6.54 -0.63
CA SER A 107 9.32 6.42 -0.20
C SER A 107 8.67 7.79 -0.01
N LEU A 108 9.01 8.75 -0.88
CA LEU A 108 8.44 10.10 -0.84
C LEU A 108 6.98 10.08 -1.31
N TYR A 109 6.11 10.84 -0.66
CA TYR A 109 4.65 10.75 -0.89
C TYR A 109 3.94 12.11 -0.93
N GLY A 110 2.72 12.13 -1.46
CA GLY A 110 1.92 13.34 -1.60
C GLY A 110 2.23 14.13 -2.87
N SER A 111 1.70 15.34 -2.98
CA SER A 111 1.73 16.13 -4.21
C SER A 111 3.11 16.69 -4.56
N LEU A 112 3.42 16.69 -5.86
CA LEU A 112 4.49 17.49 -6.44
C LEU A 112 4.23 18.99 -6.13
N PRO A 113 5.17 19.72 -5.49
CA PRO A 113 4.98 21.13 -5.18
C PRO A 113 5.06 21.98 -6.46
N PRO A 114 4.03 22.80 -6.80
CA PRO A 114 4.07 23.72 -7.92
C PRO A 114 5.25 24.70 -7.86
N GLU A 115 5.69 25.04 -6.65
CA GLU A 115 6.82 25.93 -6.39
C GLU A 115 8.15 25.43 -6.99
N LEU A 116 8.28 24.12 -7.28
CA LEU A 116 9.45 23.59 -8.00
C LEU A 116 9.60 24.20 -9.41
N GLY A 117 8.50 24.70 -10.02
CA GLY A 117 8.54 25.46 -11.28
C GLY A 117 9.40 26.74 -11.21
N ASN A 118 9.65 27.28 -10.01
CA ASN A 118 10.58 28.42 -9.83
C ASN A 118 12.05 28.06 -10.11
N CYS A 119 12.42 26.78 -10.11
CA CYS A 119 13.75 26.28 -10.45
C CYS A 119 14.00 26.30 -11.97
N THR A 120 13.85 27.47 -12.62
CA THR A 120 13.97 27.67 -14.08
C THR A 120 15.34 27.33 -14.69
N LYS A 121 16.30 26.88 -13.89
CA LYS A 121 17.61 26.33 -14.31
C LYS A 121 17.69 24.79 -14.27
N LEU A 122 16.60 24.12 -13.91
CA LEU A 122 16.56 22.67 -13.76
C LEU A 122 16.63 21.99 -15.13
N GLN A 123 17.69 21.23 -15.35
CA GLN A 123 17.94 20.43 -16.55
C GLN A 123 17.49 18.97 -16.35
N GLN A 124 17.54 18.47 -15.11
CA GLN A 124 17.29 17.08 -14.77
C GLN A 124 16.39 16.95 -13.54
N LEU A 125 15.24 16.29 -13.69
CA LEU A 125 14.32 15.99 -12.61
C LEU A 125 14.01 14.47 -12.59
N TYR A 126 14.53 13.79 -11.58
CA TYR A 126 14.36 12.34 -11.37
C TYR A 126 13.64 12.10 -10.04
N LEU A 127 12.37 11.71 -10.12
CA LEU A 127 11.49 11.44 -8.97
C LEU A 127 10.88 10.01 -9.03
N GLN A 128 11.31 9.18 -9.96
CA GLN A 128 10.72 7.88 -10.25
C GLN A 128 10.89 6.85 -9.13
N GLY A 129 9.97 5.89 -9.01
CA GLY A 129 10.01 4.90 -7.92
C GLY A 129 9.85 5.57 -6.56
N ASN A 130 8.69 6.20 -6.36
CA ASN A 130 8.24 6.84 -5.13
C ASN A 130 6.70 6.67 -5.02
N TYR A 131 6.07 7.28 -4.01
CA TYR A 131 4.63 7.27 -3.78
C TYR A 131 4.01 8.67 -3.99
N LEU A 132 4.58 9.49 -4.88
CA LEU A 132 4.07 10.84 -5.18
C LEU A 132 2.71 10.73 -5.86
N SER A 133 1.81 11.67 -5.54
CA SER A 133 0.38 11.57 -5.88
C SER A 133 -0.20 12.92 -6.33
N GLY A 134 -1.48 12.95 -6.69
CA GLY A 134 -2.12 14.15 -7.24
C GLY A 134 -1.59 14.48 -8.64
N TYR A 135 -1.66 15.76 -9.03
CA TYR A 135 -1.41 16.19 -10.41
C TYR A 135 0.06 16.51 -10.68
N ILE A 136 0.47 16.40 -11.96
CA ILE A 136 1.69 17.07 -12.44
C ILE A 136 1.38 18.59 -12.48
N PRO A 137 2.17 19.45 -11.81
CA PRO A 137 1.90 20.89 -11.82
C PRO A 137 2.05 21.49 -13.22
N SER A 138 1.19 22.46 -13.56
CA SER A 138 1.26 23.18 -14.83
C SER A 138 2.53 24.03 -14.96
N GLU A 139 3.02 24.47 -13.80
CA GLU A 139 4.21 25.24 -13.50
C GLU A 139 5.50 24.52 -13.90
N PHE A 140 5.48 23.18 -14.06
CA PHE A 140 6.61 22.43 -14.62
C PHE A 140 6.87 22.80 -16.10
N GLY A 141 5.88 23.39 -16.80
CA GLY A 141 6.07 23.93 -18.14
C GLY A 141 6.90 25.22 -18.20
N ASP A 142 7.24 25.82 -17.06
CA ASP A 142 8.13 27.00 -16.98
C ASP A 142 9.59 26.62 -16.66
N LEU A 143 9.87 25.32 -16.49
CA LEU A 143 11.22 24.74 -16.41
C LEU A 143 11.90 24.70 -17.79
N VAL A 144 12.05 25.85 -18.45
CA VAL A 144 12.46 25.95 -19.88
C VAL A 144 13.84 25.38 -20.21
N GLU A 145 14.67 25.09 -19.20
CA GLU A 145 15.98 24.43 -19.34
C GLU A 145 15.93 22.90 -19.24
N LEU A 146 14.75 22.30 -19.00
CA LEU A 146 14.61 20.88 -18.68
C LEU A 146 14.91 19.96 -19.88
N GLU A 147 15.93 19.12 -19.71
CA GLU A 147 16.42 18.13 -20.68
C GLU A 147 15.90 16.72 -20.37
N ALA A 148 15.76 16.38 -19.08
CA ALA A 148 15.28 15.08 -18.61
C ALA A 148 14.23 15.21 -17.48
N LEU A 149 13.10 14.52 -17.65
CA LEU A 149 12.01 14.44 -16.68
C LEU A 149 11.55 12.99 -16.53
N ASP A 150 11.82 12.37 -15.38
CA ASP A 150 11.30 11.04 -15.03
C ASP A 150 10.47 11.10 -13.75
N LEU A 151 9.16 10.87 -13.92
CA LEU A 151 8.14 10.80 -12.88
C LEU A 151 7.52 9.39 -12.80
N SER A 152 8.12 8.39 -13.47
CA SER A 152 7.54 7.06 -13.60
C SER A 152 7.44 6.30 -12.27
N SER A 153 6.64 5.23 -12.22
CA SER A 153 6.48 4.38 -11.02
C SER A 153 6.14 5.21 -9.78
N ASN A 154 5.02 5.91 -9.86
CA ASN A 154 4.44 6.78 -8.83
C ASN A 154 2.90 6.64 -8.87
N THR A 155 2.17 7.49 -8.15
CA THR A 155 0.70 7.48 -8.07
C THR A 155 0.06 8.79 -8.59
N LEU A 156 0.75 9.49 -9.49
CA LEU A 156 0.28 10.74 -10.11
C LEU A 156 -0.97 10.48 -10.97
N SER A 157 -1.87 11.45 -11.02
CA SER A 157 -3.19 11.31 -11.63
C SER A 157 -3.65 12.58 -12.36
N GLY A 158 -4.77 12.47 -13.08
CA GLY A 158 -5.25 13.54 -13.97
C GLY A 158 -4.44 13.65 -15.26
N SER A 159 -4.58 14.76 -15.97
CA SER A 159 -4.00 14.92 -17.30
C SER A 159 -2.55 15.41 -17.30
N ILE A 160 -1.80 15.00 -18.32
CA ILE A 160 -0.48 15.56 -18.65
C ILE A 160 -0.67 17.04 -19.04
N PRO A 161 -0.09 18.02 -18.32
CA PRO A 161 -0.32 19.44 -18.60
C PRO A 161 0.20 19.85 -19.99
N ARG A 162 -0.66 20.50 -20.79
CA ARG A 162 -0.27 21.10 -22.09
C ARG A 162 0.79 22.20 -21.99
N SER A 163 1.13 22.65 -20.78
CA SER A 163 2.25 23.55 -20.56
C SER A 163 3.60 22.86 -20.76
N LEU A 164 3.67 21.52 -20.67
CA LEU A 164 4.88 20.76 -20.94
C LEU A 164 5.28 20.78 -22.43
N ASP A 165 4.34 21.04 -23.34
CA ASP A 165 4.60 21.26 -24.77
C ASP A 165 5.63 22.39 -25.03
N LYS A 166 5.77 23.34 -24.08
CA LYS A 166 6.77 24.42 -24.11
C LYS A 166 8.22 23.93 -24.00
N LEU A 167 8.45 22.74 -23.43
CA LEU A 167 9.77 22.28 -23.01
C LEU A 167 10.59 21.77 -24.21
N SER A 168 11.12 22.71 -24.99
CA SER A 168 11.81 22.46 -26.27
C SER A 168 13.19 21.79 -26.14
N LYS A 169 13.78 21.79 -24.94
CA LYS A 169 15.04 21.08 -24.61
C LYS A 169 14.84 19.64 -24.15
N LEU A 170 13.59 19.21 -23.93
CA LEU A 170 13.29 17.91 -23.35
C LEU A 170 13.66 16.77 -24.32
N THR A 171 14.68 15.99 -23.96
CA THR A 171 15.19 14.83 -24.73
C THR A 171 14.91 13.50 -24.05
N SER A 172 14.61 13.51 -22.75
CA SER A 172 14.14 12.34 -22.00
C SER A 172 12.88 12.71 -21.20
N PHE A 173 11.81 11.95 -21.41
CA PHE A 173 10.54 12.12 -20.72
C PHE A 173 9.96 10.75 -20.39
N ASN A 174 9.56 10.54 -19.15
CA ASN A 174 8.95 9.30 -18.70
C ASN A 174 7.92 9.58 -17.59
N VAL A 175 6.67 9.20 -17.82
CA VAL A 175 5.56 9.26 -16.86
C VAL A 175 4.82 7.93 -16.76
N SER A 176 5.45 6.84 -17.21
CA SER A 176 4.89 5.49 -17.17
C SER A 176 4.59 5.01 -15.73
N MET A 177 3.77 3.98 -15.58
CA MET A 177 3.40 3.39 -14.28
C MET A 177 2.90 4.44 -13.26
N ASN A 178 1.86 5.16 -13.67
CA ASN A 178 1.11 6.14 -12.88
C ASN A 178 -0.41 5.98 -13.18
N PHE A 179 -1.25 6.86 -12.63
CA PHE A 179 -2.71 6.89 -12.84
C PHE A 179 -3.17 8.07 -13.72
N LEU A 180 -2.35 8.51 -14.69
CA LEU A 180 -2.67 9.64 -15.56
C LEU A 180 -3.82 9.32 -16.52
N THR A 181 -4.58 10.35 -16.90
CA THR A 181 -5.85 10.24 -17.64
C THR A 181 -6.00 11.27 -18.77
N GLY A 182 -6.77 10.92 -19.79
CA GLY A 182 -7.12 11.81 -20.90
C GLY A 182 -6.07 11.88 -22.01
N ALA A 183 -6.19 12.90 -22.86
CA ALA A 183 -5.38 13.03 -24.07
C ALA A 183 -3.93 13.41 -23.75
N ILE A 184 -2.98 12.58 -24.18
CA ILE A 184 -1.56 12.95 -24.29
C ILE A 184 -1.47 14.13 -25.27
N PRO A 185 -0.78 15.23 -24.91
CA PRO A 185 -0.59 16.35 -25.83
C PRO A 185 0.08 15.89 -27.14
N SER A 186 -0.50 16.28 -28.27
CA SER A 186 -0.02 15.92 -29.61
C SER A 186 0.64 17.10 -30.32
N SER A 187 1.32 17.95 -29.54
CA SER A 187 2.00 19.17 -29.92
C SER A 187 3.27 19.36 -29.07
N GLY A 188 4.14 20.30 -29.46
CA GLY A 188 5.39 20.58 -28.76
C GLY A 188 6.36 19.39 -28.72
N SER A 189 7.17 19.31 -27.68
CA SER A 189 8.17 18.24 -27.49
C SER A 189 7.54 16.87 -27.20
N LEU A 190 6.33 16.81 -26.63
CA LEU A 190 5.67 15.57 -26.24
C LEU A 190 5.24 14.64 -27.39
N VAL A 191 5.36 15.11 -28.64
CA VAL A 191 5.16 14.30 -29.86
C VAL A 191 6.34 13.33 -30.11
N ASN A 192 7.53 13.65 -29.62
CA ASN A 192 8.75 12.90 -29.94
C ASN A 192 8.96 11.65 -29.08
N PHE A 193 8.16 11.46 -28.03
CA PHE A 193 8.28 10.34 -27.10
C PHE A 193 7.40 9.15 -27.50
N ASN A 194 7.89 7.95 -27.23
CA ASN A 194 7.27 6.69 -27.63
C ASN A 194 6.34 6.14 -26.55
N GLU A 195 5.69 5.00 -26.84
CA GLU A 195 4.77 4.32 -25.93
C GLU A 195 5.36 4.03 -24.53
N THR A 196 6.67 3.74 -24.44
CA THR A 196 7.33 3.41 -23.16
C THR A 196 7.39 4.58 -22.18
N SER A 197 7.31 5.82 -22.67
CA SER A 197 7.20 7.02 -21.82
C SER A 197 5.83 7.16 -21.13
N PHE A 198 4.82 6.41 -21.55
CA PHE A 198 3.42 6.57 -21.12
C PHE A 198 2.74 5.29 -20.61
N VAL A 199 3.31 4.12 -20.89
CA VAL A 199 2.77 2.78 -20.55
C VAL A 199 2.35 2.64 -19.07
N GLY A 200 1.33 1.82 -18.79
CA GLY A 200 0.79 1.61 -17.44
C GLY A 200 -0.28 2.60 -17.00
N ASN A 201 -0.34 3.79 -17.59
CA ASN A 201 -1.39 4.77 -17.34
C ASN A 201 -2.69 4.40 -18.08
N LEU A 202 -3.53 3.56 -17.45
CA LEU A 202 -4.76 3.00 -18.05
C LEU A 202 -5.77 4.04 -18.57
N GLY A 203 -5.70 5.30 -18.12
CA GLY A 203 -6.60 6.37 -18.53
C GLY A 203 -6.10 7.23 -19.69
N LEU A 204 -4.85 7.07 -20.14
CA LEU A 204 -4.31 7.88 -21.24
C LEU A 204 -4.85 7.45 -22.61
N CYS A 205 -4.95 8.42 -23.51
CA CYS A 205 -5.27 8.21 -24.91
C CYS A 205 -4.45 9.15 -25.80
N GLY A 206 -4.21 8.79 -27.06
CA GLY A 206 -3.39 9.59 -27.96
C GLY A 206 -2.62 8.74 -28.98
N LYS A 207 -1.97 9.44 -29.93
CA LYS A 207 -1.20 8.81 -31.03
C LYS A 207 0.02 8.05 -30.51
N GLN A 208 0.69 8.57 -29.48
CA GLN A 208 1.91 8.02 -28.88
C GLN A 208 1.74 6.60 -28.29
N ILE A 209 0.50 6.19 -27.99
CA ILE A 209 0.15 4.88 -27.42
C ILE A 209 -0.95 4.15 -28.22
N ASN A 210 -1.19 4.59 -29.47
CA ASN A 210 -2.21 4.03 -30.37
C ASN A 210 -3.63 3.85 -29.74
N SER A 211 -4.01 4.75 -28.83
CA SER A 211 -5.26 4.67 -28.05
C SER A 211 -6.23 5.78 -28.44
N VAL A 212 -7.48 5.43 -28.76
CA VAL A 212 -8.50 6.40 -29.21
C VAL A 212 -9.13 7.10 -28.01
N CYS A 213 -9.03 8.43 -27.97
CA CYS A 213 -9.72 9.24 -26.97
C CYS A 213 -11.24 9.18 -27.17
N LYS A 214 -11.95 8.69 -26.14
CA LYS A 214 -13.41 8.67 -26.10
C LYS A 214 -13.95 10.01 -25.62
N ASP A 215 -14.36 10.88 -26.55
CA ASP A 215 -15.19 12.05 -26.24
C ASP A 215 -16.04 12.48 -27.46
N ALA A 216 -16.99 11.62 -27.86
CA ALA A 216 -18.16 12.00 -28.65
C ALA A 216 -19.26 10.91 -28.62
N LEU A 217 -20.45 11.31 -28.16
CA LEU A 217 -21.78 10.76 -28.49
C LEU A 217 -22.19 9.32 -28.10
N GLN A 218 -23.33 9.30 -27.39
CA GLN A 218 -24.49 8.40 -27.51
C GLN A 218 -24.73 7.24 -26.50
N SER A 219 -26.03 7.09 -26.23
CA SER A 219 -26.69 6.28 -25.21
C SER A 219 -27.07 4.88 -25.75
N PRO A 220 -27.46 3.91 -24.89
CA PRO A 220 -27.61 2.52 -25.30
C PRO A 220 -28.97 2.19 -25.94
N SER A 221 -29.02 1.07 -26.67
CA SER A 221 -30.25 0.39 -27.08
C SER A 221 -30.29 -1.04 -26.53
N ASN A 222 -31.43 -1.41 -25.93
CA ASN A 222 -31.66 -2.76 -25.39
C ASN A 222 -32.35 -3.67 -26.43
N GLY A 223 -32.11 -4.98 -26.33
CA GLY A 223 -32.87 -6.02 -27.02
C GLY A 223 -32.97 -7.28 -26.15
N PRO A 224 -34.17 -7.71 -25.71
CA PRO A 224 -34.33 -8.81 -24.76
C PRO A 224 -34.53 -10.17 -25.43
N GLN A 225 -34.36 -11.26 -24.66
CA GLN A 225 -34.81 -12.61 -24.99
C GLN A 225 -35.62 -13.21 -23.83
N SER A 226 -36.54 -14.13 -24.17
CA SER A 226 -37.52 -14.73 -23.26
C SER A 226 -37.25 -16.23 -23.00
N PRO A 227 -37.58 -16.77 -21.80
CA PRO A 227 -37.26 -18.16 -21.42
C PRO A 227 -38.44 -19.15 -21.51
N SER A 228 -38.10 -20.44 -21.65
CA SER A 228 -38.96 -21.62 -21.41
C SER A 228 -38.08 -22.89 -21.42
N SER A 229 -38.31 -23.97 -20.68
CA SER A 229 -39.26 -24.26 -19.58
C SER A 229 -39.00 -25.67 -19.03
N ASP A 230 -39.14 -25.88 -17.72
CA ASP A 230 -39.47 -27.15 -17.01
C ASP A 230 -38.47 -28.34 -17.16
N ASP A 231 -38.34 -29.30 -16.23
CA ASP A 231 -39.37 -30.06 -15.49
C ASP A 231 -38.90 -30.53 -14.07
N MET A 232 -39.79 -31.18 -13.30
CA MET A 232 -39.65 -31.45 -11.86
C MET A 232 -39.51 -32.94 -11.43
N LEU A 233 -38.55 -33.16 -10.52
CA LEU A 233 -38.68 -33.91 -9.25
C LEU A 233 -39.29 -35.34 -9.21
N SER A 234 -38.52 -36.32 -8.70
CA SER A 234 -39.04 -37.52 -8.01
C SER A 234 -38.22 -37.91 -6.76
N LYS A 235 -38.71 -38.84 -5.91
CA LYS A 235 -38.38 -38.85 -4.46
C LYS A 235 -38.51 -40.23 -3.76
N LYS A 236 -37.58 -40.54 -2.83
CA LYS A 236 -37.70 -41.55 -1.71
C LYS A 236 -37.73 -43.07 -2.12
N ASN A 237 -37.47 -44.09 -1.28
CA ASN A 237 -37.05 -44.17 0.15
C ASN A 237 -36.43 -45.55 0.57
N GLY A 238 -35.46 -45.55 1.52
CA GLY A 238 -35.22 -46.61 2.54
C GLY A 238 -34.51 -47.93 2.13
N LYS A 239 -34.10 -48.83 3.06
CA LYS A 239 -33.78 -48.73 4.51
C LYS A 239 -33.19 -50.06 5.08
N ASN A 240 -32.16 -49.99 5.96
CA ASN A 240 -31.67 -51.07 6.88
C ASN A 240 -30.98 -52.31 6.22
N SER A 241 -30.18 -53.18 6.89
CA SER A 241 -29.76 -53.28 8.30
C SER A 241 -28.35 -53.88 8.52
N THR A 242 -27.86 -53.84 9.76
CA THR A 242 -26.46 -54.02 10.26
C THR A 242 -25.97 -55.45 10.60
N ARG A 243 -24.63 -55.55 10.80
CA ARG A 243 -23.81 -56.44 11.69
C ARG A 243 -22.69 -57.22 10.95
N LEU A 244 -21.49 -57.44 11.50
CA LEU A 244 -21.03 -57.27 12.90
C LEU A 244 -19.70 -56.47 13.08
N VAL A 245 -18.63 -57.07 13.64
CA VAL A 245 -17.47 -56.47 14.38
C VAL A 245 -16.31 -57.51 14.43
N ILE A 246 -15.00 -57.25 14.65
CA ILE A 246 -14.26 -56.21 15.41
C ILE A 246 -12.98 -55.73 14.66
N SER A 247 -12.60 -54.44 14.82
CA SER A 247 -11.23 -53.97 15.15
C SER A 247 -11.26 -52.46 15.47
N ALA A 248 -11.97 -52.08 16.52
CA ALA A 248 -12.47 -50.69 16.67
C ALA A 248 -12.23 -50.02 18.03
N VAL A 249 -11.61 -50.67 19.01
CA VAL A 249 -11.56 -50.14 20.40
C VAL A 249 -10.64 -48.93 20.52
N ALA A 250 -9.44 -48.97 19.91
CA ALA A 250 -8.50 -47.84 19.92
C ALA A 250 -9.02 -46.66 19.08
N THR A 251 -9.57 -46.92 17.89
CA THR A 251 -10.09 -45.89 16.99
C THR A 251 -11.36 -45.23 17.53
N VAL A 252 -12.30 -45.99 18.10
CA VAL A 252 -13.49 -45.40 18.75
C VAL A 252 -13.10 -44.62 20.02
N GLY A 253 -12.10 -45.05 20.77
CA GLY A 253 -11.56 -44.26 21.89
C GLY A 253 -11.01 -42.90 21.43
N ALA A 254 -10.18 -42.89 20.38
CA ALA A 254 -9.66 -41.66 19.78
C ALA A 254 -10.76 -40.79 19.17
N LEU A 255 -11.69 -41.38 18.42
CA LEU A 255 -12.81 -40.65 17.79
C LEU A 255 -13.80 -40.09 18.82
N LEU A 256 -14.03 -40.78 19.95
CA LEU A 256 -14.82 -40.24 21.06
C LEU A 256 -14.08 -39.13 21.79
N LEU A 257 -12.75 -39.21 21.96
CA LEU A 257 -11.95 -38.10 22.49
C LEU A 257 -11.94 -36.90 21.56
N VAL A 258 -11.78 -37.09 20.25
CA VAL A 258 -11.91 -36.02 19.26
C VAL A 258 -13.33 -35.45 19.26
N ALA A 259 -14.38 -36.29 19.30
CA ALA A 259 -15.75 -35.82 19.41
C ALA A 259 -16.02 -35.07 20.73
N LEU A 260 -15.38 -35.45 21.85
CA LEU A 260 -15.44 -34.70 23.11
C LEU A 260 -14.65 -33.39 23.05
N MET A 261 -13.49 -33.35 22.39
CA MET A 261 -12.69 -32.15 22.19
C MET A 261 -13.39 -31.18 21.22
N CYS A 262 -14.05 -31.68 20.18
CA CYS A 262 -14.92 -30.90 19.29
C CYS A 262 -16.21 -30.47 20.01
N PHE A 263 -16.84 -31.31 20.81
CA PHE A 263 -18.04 -30.93 21.57
C PHE A 263 -17.71 -29.88 22.63
N TRP A 264 -16.63 -30.06 23.41
CA TRP A 264 -16.14 -29.05 24.34
C TRP A 264 -15.62 -27.81 23.63
N GLY A 265 -14.95 -27.95 22.48
CA GLY A 265 -14.55 -26.84 21.63
C GLY A 265 -15.73 -26.01 21.16
N CYS A 266 -16.76 -26.64 20.58
CA CYS A 266 -18.00 -26.00 20.15
C CYS A 266 -18.87 -25.49 21.33
N PHE A 267 -18.80 -26.13 22.51
CA PHE A 267 -19.51 -25.70 23.72
C PHE A 267 -18.83 -24.50 24.40
N LEU A 268 -17.49 -24.50 24.47
CA LEU A 268 -16.69 -23.35 24.89
C LEU A 268 -16.85 -22.21 23.87
N TYR A 269 -16.83 -22.48 22.57
CA TYR A 269 -17.15 -21.51 21.52
C TYR A 269 -18.55 -20.92 21.70
N LYS A 270 -19.58 -21.74 21.99
CA LYS A 270 -20.94 -21.27 22.30
C LYS A 270 -21.08 -20.49 23.62
N ASN A 271 -20.23 -20.72 24.61
CA ASN A 271 -20.32 -20.07 25.92
C ASN A 271 -19.41 -18.85 26.09
N PHE A 272 -18.20 -18.85 25.51
CA PHE A 272 -17.33 -17.68 25.44
C PHE A 272 -17.76 -16.72 24.32
N GLY A 273 -18.19 -17.24 23.16
CA GLY A 273 -18.80 -16.45 22.07
C GLY A 273 -20.15 -15.80 22.42
N LYS A 274 -20.62 -15.94 23.67
CA LYS A 274 -21.85 -15.31 24.19
C LYS A 274 -21.64 -14.46 25.44
N LYS A 275 -20.40 -14.07 25.75
CA LYS A 275 -20.07 -13.17 26.87
C LYS A 275 -19.20 -11.96 26.48
N ASP A 276 -19.58 -11.28 25.40
CA ASP A 276 -19.77 -9.82 25.43
C ASP A 276 -20.68 -9.28 24.30
N MET A 277 -21.64 -10.11 23.84
CA MET A 277 -22.65 -9.70 22.85
C MET A 277 -23.71 -8.79 23.50
N ARG A 278 -23.36 -7.52 23.72
CA ARG A 278 -24.27 -6.50 24.24
C ARG A 278 -24.50 -5.39 23.21
N GLY A 279 -25.21 -5.74 22.13
CA GLY A 279 -25.79 -4.80 21.17
C GLY A 279 -24.78 -3.97 20.39
N PHE A 280 -23.93 -4.62 19.58
CA PHE A 280 -22.88 -3.93 18.83
C PHE A 280 -23.41 -3.16 17.60
N ARG A 281 -24.08 -2.02 17.84
CA ARG A 281 -24.03 -0.92 16.86
C ARG A 281 -22.57 -0.48 16.74
N VAL A 282 -22.10 -0.19 15.52
CA VAL A 282 -20.71 0.24 15.32
C VAL A 282 -20.52 1.62 15.96
N GLU A 283 -19.89 1.67 17.13
CA GLU A 283 -19.76 2.89 17.96
C GLU A 283 -18.70 3.86 17.39
N LEU A 284 -19.10 4.51 16.30
CA LEU A 284 -18.37 5.54 15.59
C LEU A 284 -18.57 6.90 16.28
N CYS A 285 -17.65 7.27 17.16
CA CYS A 285 -17.61 8.63 17.70
C CYS A 285 -17.55 9.65 16.55
N GLY A 286 -18.37 10.70 16.65
CA GLY A 286 -18.45 11.78 15.68
C GLY A 286 -17.08 12.46 15.49
N GLY A 287 -16.52 12.33 14.30
CA GLY A 287 -15.12 12.67 13.99
C GLY A 287 -14.35 11.55 13.29
N SER A 288 -14.88 10.31 13.30
CA SER A 288 -14.37 9.22 12.48
C SER A 288 -14.44 9.57 10.98
N SER A 289 -13.32 9.51 10.27
CA SER A 289 -13.25 9.72 8.82
C SER A 289 -13.06 8.39 8.09
N VAL A 290 -13.64 8.27 6.89
CA VAL A 290 -13.43 7.14 5.98
C VAL A 290 -12.57 7.63 4.82
N VAL A 291 -11.40 7.04 4.66
CA VAL A 291 -10.41 7.35 3.62
C VAL A 291 -10.54 6.31 2.51
N MET A 292 -10.68 6.75 1.26
CA MET A 292 -10.96 5.87 0.12
C MET A 292 -9.76 5.79 -0.83
N PHE A 293 -9.55 4.61 -1.42
CA PHE A 293 -8.48 4.31 -2.37
C PHE A 293 -9.03 4.24 -3.80
N HIS A 294 -8.65 5.25 -4.60
CA HIS A 294 -8.80 5.34 -6.06
C HIS A 294 -10.22 5.20 -6.63
N GLY A 295 -10.78 6.35 -6.96
CA GLY A 295 -12.16 6.51 -7.44
C GLY A 295 -13.09 6.64 -6.24
N ASP A 296 -13.72 7.81 -6.11
CA ASP A 296 -14.75 8.00 -5.11
C ASP A 296 -15.87 6.98 -5.35
N LEU A 297 -16.19 6.20 -4.31
CA LEU A 297 -17.51 5.59 -4.28
C LEU A 297 -18.54 6.72 -4.21
N PRO A 298 -19.72 6.62 -4.85
CA PRO A 298 -20.70 7.71 -4.93
C PRO A 298 -21.46 7.99 -3.61
N TYR A 299 -20.81 7.76 -2.48
CA TYR A 299 -21.32 7.93 -1.12
C TYR A 299 -20.33 8.77 -0.33
N SER A 300 -20.81 9.77 0.42
CA SER A 300 -19.92 10.47 1.34
C SER A 300 -19.51 9.53 2.47
N SER A 301 -18.41 9.85 3.18
CA SER A 301 -18.02 9.11 4.39
C SER A 301 -19.19 9.01 5.39
N LYS A 302 -20.08 10.01 5.46
CA LYS A 302 -21.27 10.02 6.34
C LYS A 302 -22.32 8.98 5.93
N ASP A 303 -22.45 8.67 4.65
CA ASP A 303 -23.42 7.69 4.15
C ASP A 303 -22.90 6.26 4.39
N ILE A 304 -21.60 6.04 4.21
CA ILE A 304 -20.91 4.82 4.66
C ILE A 304 -21.09 4.65 6.17
N LEU A 305 -20.76 5.66 6.99
CA LEU A 305 -20.93 5.58 8.46
C LEU A 305 -22.39 5.34 8.87
N ARG A 306 -23.37 6.00 8.24
CA ARG A 306 -24.80 5.75 8.50
C ARG A 306 -25.17 4.29 8.22
N LYS A 307 -24.65 3.71 7.13
CA LYS A 307 -24.91 2.30 6.83
C LYS A 307 -24.23 1.38 7.85
N LEU A 308 -22.99 1.66 8.24
CA LEU A 308 -22.27 0.94 9.32
C LEU A 308 -23.05 0.94 10.65
N GLU A 309 -23.67 2.06 11.03
CA GLU A 309 -24.52 2.15 12.24
C GLU A 309 -25.77 1.26 12.20
N THR A 310 -26.19 0.82 11.01
CA THR A 310 -27.36 -0.06 10.78
C THR A 310 -27.01 -1.54 10.59
N MET A 311 -25.72 -1.90 10.62
CA MET A 311 -25.28 -3.29 10.44
C MET A 311 -25.38 -4.09 11.74
N ASP A 312 -25.71 -5.38 11.61
CA ASP A 312 -25.93 -6.33 12.71
C ASP A 312 -25.26 -7.69 12.43
N GLU A 313 -25.66 -8.73 13.17
CA GLU A 313 -25.15 -10.09 13.03
C GLU A 313 -25.56 -10.78 11.71
N GLU A 314 -26.70 -10.42 11.10
CA GLU A 314 -27.14 -11.02 9.81
C GLU A 314 -26.27 -10.57 8.63
N ASN A 315 -25.55 -9.47 8.80
CA ASN A 315 -24.64 -8.93 7.81
C ASN A 315 -23.24 -9.59 7.83
N ILE A 316 -22.95 -10.50 8.77
CA ILE A 316 -21.64 -11.17 8.89
C ILE A 316 -21.46 -12.23 7.79
N ILE A 317 -20.34 -12.15 7.06
CA ILE A 317 -19.94 -13.13 6.03
C ILE A 317 -18.67 -13.91 6.40
N GLY A 318 -18.02 -13.59 7.50
CA GLY A 318 -16.89 -14.36 8.04
C GLY A 318 -16.42 -13.82 9.39
N ALA A 319 -15.83 -14.68 10.22
CA ALA A 319 -15.26 -14.28 11.51
C ALA A 319 -14.05 -15.16 11.86
N GLY A 320 -12.97 -14.56 12.37
CA GLY A 320 -11.74 -15.27 12.70
C GLY A 320 -10.76 -14.44 13.53
N GLY A 321 -9.55 -14.97 13.75
CA GLY A 321 -8.53 -14.36 14.62
C GLY A 321 -8.04 -12.97 14.20
N PHE A 322 -8.26 -12.58 12.94
CA PHE A 322 -7.91 -11.26 12.41
C PHE A 322 -9.08 -10.26 12.43
N GLY A 323 -10.30 -10.68 12.77
CA GLY A 323 -11.48 -9.82 12.84
C GLY A 323 -12.77 -10.45 12.31
N THR A 324 -13.79 -9.62 12.15
CA THR A 324 -15.10 -9.99 11.59
C THR A 324 -15.30 -9.30 10.24
N VAL A 325 -15.71 -10.03 9.22
CA VAL A 325 -16.01 -9.52 7.89
C VAL A 325 -17.52 -9.45 7.70
N TYR A 326 -18.01 -8.29 7.27
CA TYR A 326 -19.42 -8.02 7.01
C TYR A 326 -19.66 -7.67 5.53
N LYS A 327 -20.87 -7.93 5.04
CA LYS A 327 -21.34 -7.51 3.71
C LYS A 327 -22.01 -6.14 3.81
N LEU A 328 -21.38 -5.12 3.24
CA LEU A 328 -21.89 -3.76 3.19
C LEU A 328 -22.62 -3.55 1.85
N ALA A 329 -23.96 -3.61 1.86
CA ALA A 329 -24.78 -3.31 0.69
C ALA A 329 -25.26 -1.84 0.72
N MET A 330 -24.97 -1.09 -0.34
CA MET A 330 -25.34 0.32 -0.50
C MET A 330 -26.69 0.45 -1.21
N ASP A 331 -27.32 1.62 -1.11
CA ASP A 331 -28.72 1.82 -1.49
C ASP A 331 -28.95 1.85 -3.02
N ASP A 332 -27.87 1.90 -3.81
CA ASP A 332 -27.86 1.76 -5.27
C ASP A 332 -27.66 0.29 -5.75
N GLY A 333 -27.48 -0.65 -4.82
CA GLY A 333 -27.22 -2.07 -5.10
C GLY A 333 -25.73 -2.45 -5.12
N SER A 334 -24.80 -1.50 -4.97
CA SER A 334 -23.36 -1.80 -4.87
C SER A 334 -23.04 -2.53 -3.57
N VAL A 335 -22.06 -3.45 -3.59
CA VAL A 335 -21.73 -4.29 -2.44
C VAL A 335 -20.22 -4.31 -2.18
N PHE A 336 -19.84 -4.17 -0.91
CA PHE A 336 -18.46 -4.17 -0.43
C PHE A 336 -18.29 -5.18 0.70
N ALA A 337 -17.06 -5.66 0.90
CA ALA A 337 -16.69 -6.44 2.07
C ALA A 337 -16.01 -5.52 3.10
N LEU A 338 -16.47 -5.58 4.35
CA LEU A 338 -15.97 -4.74 5.45
C LEU A 338 -15.31 -5.63 6.51
N LYS A 339 -13.97 -5.60 6.61
CA LYS A 339 -13.21 -6.29 7.66
C LYS A 339 -13.04 -5.36 8.86
N ARG A 340 -13.70 -5.67 9.98
CA ARG A 340 -13.49 -5.01 11.27
C ARG A 340 -12.44 -5.76 12.08
N ILE A 341 -11.33 -5.08 12.39
CA ILE A 341 -10.30 -5.62 13.28
C ILE A 341 -10.78 -5.43 14.72
N VAL A 342 -10.88 -6.53 15.47
CA VAL A 342 -11.45 -6.53 16.83
C VAL A 342 -10.40 -6.03 17.83
N LYS A 343 -10.53 -4.78 18.25
CA LYS A 343 -9.57 -4.11 19.13
C LYS A 343 -9.55 -4.73 20.53
N THR A 344 -8.60 -5.62 20.78
CA THR A 344 -8.40 -6.30 22.09
C THR A 344 -6.96 -6.26 22.60
N ASN A 345 -5.94 -6.08 21.74
CA ASN A 345 -4.54 -5.90 22.13
C ASN A 345 -3.77 -5.10 21.06
N GLU A 346 -2.75 -4.33 21.47
CA GLU A 346 -1.83 -3.56 20.60
C GLU A 346 -1.17 -4.43 19.51
N GLY A 347 -1.02 -5.74 19.77
CA GLY A 347 -0.45 -6.68 18.80
C GLY A 347 -1.26 -6.81 17.49
N LEU A 348 -2.58 -6.59 17.54
CA LEU A 348 -3.49 -6.68 16.38
C LEU A 348 -3.47 -5.42 15.50
N ASP A 349 -3.11 -4.26 16.07
CA ASP A 349 -3.03 -3.00 15.32
C ASP A 349 -2.07 -3.13 14.13
N ARG A 350 -0.94 -3.82 14.33
CA ARG A 350 0.04 -4.09 13.28
C ARG A 350 -0.52 -4.91 12.11
N PHE A 351 -1.56 -5.73 12.29
CA PHE A 351 -2.17 -6.47 11.18
C PHE A 351 -3.02 -5.54 10.30
N PHE A 352 -3.76 -4.61 10.91
CA PHE A 352 -4.45 -3.54 10.17
C PHE A 352 -3.44 -2.67 9.42
N ASP A 353 -2.44 -2.17 10.13
CA ASP A 353 -1.44 -1.26 9.58
C ASP A 353 -0.66 -1.93 8.43
N ARG A 354 -0.40 -3.25 8.53
CA ARG A 354 0.31 -4.04 7.50
C ARG A 354 -0.53 -4.39 6.28
N GLU A 355 -1.79 -4.74 6.47
CA GLU A 355 -2.71 -5.01 5.37
C GLU A 355 -3.03 -3.71 4.60
N LEU A 356 -3.07 -2.58 5.31
CA LEU A 356 -3.18 -1.24 4.74
C LEU A 356 -1.91 -0.81 3.98
N GLU A 357 -0.72 -1.04 4.54
CA GLU A 357 0.58 -0.79 3.90
C GLU A 357 0.73 -1.55 2.57
N ILE A 358 0.33 -2.83 2.55
CA ILE A 358 0.47 -3.67 1.35
C ILE A 358 -0.67 -3.41 0.37
N LEU A 359 -1.94 -3.62 0.74
CA LEU A 359 -3.05 -3.50 -0.22
C LEU A 359 -3.44 -2.05 -0.55
N GLY A 360 -2.93 -1.07 0.19
CA GLY A 360 -2.96 0.34 -0.20
C GLY A 360 -1.86 0.73 -1.20
N SER A 361 -0.83 -0.12 -1.41
CA SER A 361 0.27 0.14 -2.34
C SER A 361 0.33 -0.83 -3.54
N VAL A 362 -0.21 -2.04 -3.43
CA VAL A 362 -0.28 -3.02 -4.54
C VAL A 362 -1.69 -3.20 -5.09
N LYS A 363 -1.81 -3.21 -6.42
CA LYS A 363 -3.09 -3.41 -7.12
C LYS A 363 -2.90 -4.30 -8.35
N HIS A 364 -3.46 -5.50 -8.30
CA HIS A 364 -3.28 -6.53 -9.32
C HIS A 364 -4.54 -7.42 -9.41
N ARG A 365 -4.88 -7.92 -10.61
CA ARG A 365 -6.13 -8.65 -10.90
C ARG A 365 -6.38 -9.83 -9.95
N TYR A 366 -5.31 -10.54 -9.61
CA TYR A 366 -5.34 -11.76 -8.80
C TYR A 366 -5.08 -11.52 -7.30
N LEU A 367 -5.22 -10.27 -6.83
CA LEU A 367 -5.24 -9.89 -5.42
C LEU A 367 -6.60 -9.25 -5.08
N VAL A 368 -7.01 -9.26 -3.80
CA VAL A 368 -8.16 -8.48 -3.36
C VAL A 368 -7.87 -6.98 -3.41
N ASN A 369 -8.81 -6.19 -3.90
CA ASN A 369 -8.65 -4.75 -4.09
C ASN A 369 -9.23 -4.00 -2.88
N LEU A 370 -8.36 -3.36 -2.10
CA LEU A 370 -8.73 -2.51 -0.98
C LEU A 370 -9.30 -1.18 -1.52
N ARG A 371 -10.53 -0.86 -1.12
CA ARG A 371 -11.30 0.33 -1.53
C ARG A 371 -11.20 1.48 -0.55
N GLY A 372 -10.86 1.22 0.71
CA GLY A 372 -10.75 2.27 1.72
C GLY A 372 -10.57 1.72 3.12
N TYR A 373 -10.49 2.62 4.08
CA TYR A 373 -10.37 2.28 5.49
C TYR A 373 -11.02 3.35 6.38
N CYS A 374 -11.35 2.96 7.61
CA CYS A 374 -11.59 3.87 8.72
C CYS A 374 -10.62 3.49 9.84
N ASN A 375 -9.81 4.45 10.28
CA ASN A 375 -8.89 4.29 11.42
C ASN A 375 -9.28 5.32 12.47
N SER A 376 -9.99 4.88 13.52
CA SER A 376 -10.36 5.71 14.66
C SER A 376 -9.92 5.04 15.98
N PRO A 377 -9.83 5.79 17.09
CA PRO A 377 -9.49 5.21 18.38
C PRO A 377 -10.44 4.09 18.87
N SER A 378 -11.68 4.04 18.40
CA SER A 378 -12.68 3.01 18.73
C SER A 378 -12.84 1.91 17.67
N SER A 379 -12.47 2.16 16.41
CA SER A 379 -12.75 1.25 15.30
C SER A 379 -11.68 1.28 14.20
N LYS A 380 -11.19 0.09 13.82
CA LYS A 380 -10.31 -0.14 12.67
C LYS A 380 -11.04 -1.00 11.65
N LEU A 381 -11.34 -0.42 10.49
CA LEU A 381 -12.15 -1.01 9.42
C LEU A 381 -11.40 -0.94 8.08
N LEU A 382 -11.39 -2.04 7.33
CA LEU A 382 -10.89 -2.11 5.96
C LEU A 382 -12.05 -2.46 5.01
N ILE A 383 -12.18 -1.72 3.92
CA ILE A 383 -13.27 -1.85 2.92
C ILE A 383 -12.67 -2.41 1.63
N TYR A 384 -13.26 -3.46 1.06
CA TYR A 384 -12.80 -4.13 -0.15
C TYR A 384 -13.94 -4.28 -1.17
N ASP A 385 -13.59 -4.57 -2.43
CA ASP A 385 -14.57 -5.13 -3.38
C ASP A 385 -15.19 -6.43 -2.82
N TYR A 386 -16.52 -6.57 -2.92
CA TYR A 386 -17.19 -7.81 -2.55
C TYR A 386 -17.04 -8.86 -3.65
N LEU A 387 -16.49 -10.02 -3.30
CA LEU A 387 -16.24 -11.13 -4.21
C LEU A 387 -17.32 -12.20 -4.01
N GLN A 388 -18.14 -12.39 -5.05
CA GLN A 388 -19.43 -13.07 -4.96
C GLN A 388 -19.33 -14.59 -4.79
N GLY A 389 -18.21 -15.21 -5.18
CA GLY A 389 -17.97 -16.64 -5.06
C GLY A 389 -17.63 -17.10 -3.63
N GLY A 390 -17.34 -16.18 -2.70
CA GLY A 390 -16.89 -16.50 -1.35
C GLY A 390 -15.42 -16.91 -1.31
N SER A 391 -15.01 -17.65 -0.27
CA SER A 391 -13.68 -18.27 -0.22
C SER A 391 -13.63 -19.61 -0.96
N LEU A 392 -12.44 -19.97 -1.45
CA LEU A 392 -12.19 -21.26 -2.07
C LEU A 392 -12.42 -22.43 -1.08
N ASP A 393 -12.29 -22.19 0.23
CA ASP A 393 -12.62 -23.17 1.28
C ASP A 393 -14.11 -23.55 1.25
N GLU A 394 -15.00 -22.55 1.30
CA GLU A 394 -16.45 -22.73 1.18
C GLU A 394 -16.81 -23.45 -0.13
N VAL A 395 -16.22 -23.06 -1.26
CA VAL A 395 -16.58 -23.65 -2.55
C VAL A 395 -16.05 -25.08 -2.67
N LEU A 396 -14.87 -25.40 -2.13
CA LEU A 396 -14.34 -26.77 -2.11
C LEU A 396 -15.10 -27.71 -1.16
N HIS A 397 -15.68 -27.20 -0.07
CA HIS A 397 -16.35 -28.03 0.94
C HIS A 397 -17.88 -28.05 0.85
N GLU A 398 -18.52 -26.96 0.41
CA GLU A 398 -19.99 -26.84 0.36
C GLU A 398 -20.58 -26.82 -1.06
N LYS A 399 -19.80 -26.40 -2.07
CA LYS A 399 -20.29 -26.14 -3.45
C LYS A 399 -19.41 -26.81 -4.52
N SER A 400 -18.76 -27.92 -4.17
CA SER A 400 -17.66 -28.50 -4.97
C SER A 400 -18.06 -28.96 -6.38
N GLU A 401 -19.35 -29.22 -6.60
CA GLU A 401 -19.99 -29.51 -7.89
C GLU A 401 -19.92 -28.34 -8.89
N GLN A 402 -19.73 -27.11 -8.41
CA GLN A 402 -19.57 -25.91 -9.24
C GLN A 402 -18.13 -25.72 -9.77
N LEU A 403 -17.18 -26.50 -9.27
CA LEU A 403 -15.78 -26.46 -9.70
C LEU A 403 -15.44 -27.71 -10.53
N ASP A 404 -15.57 -27.57 -11.85
CA ASP A 404 -14.98 -28.52 -12.80
C ASP A 404 -13.43 -28.43 -12.78
N TRP A 405 -12.77 -29.19 -13.65
CA TRP A 405 -11.31 -29.23 -13.68
C TRP A 405 -10.69 -27.93 -14.22
N ASP A 406 -11.30 -27.32 -15.24
CA ASP A 406 -10.78 -26.09 -15.87
C ASP A 406 -10.96 -24.88 -14.95
N ALA A 407 -12.07 -24.80 -14.20
CA ALA A 407 -12.26 -23.84 -13.12
C ALA A 407 -11.17 -23.99 -12.04
N ARG A 408 -10.86 -25.22 -11.61
CA ARG A 408 -9.77 -25.48 -10.64
C ARG A 408 -8.41 -25.08 -11.17
N ILE A 409 -8.10 -25.36 -12.43
CA ILE A 409 -6.85 -24.93 -13.08
C ILE A 409 -6.77 -23.40 -13.18
N ASN A 410 -7.87 -22.72 -13.54
CA ASN A 410 -7.92 -21.26 -13.58
C ASN A 410 -7.75 -20.63 -12.19
N ILE A 411 -8.32 -21.23 -11.14
CA ILE A 411 -8.13 -20.83 -9.73
C ILE A 411 -6.67 -20.98 -9.29
N ILE A 412 -6.06 -22.15 -9.56
CA ILE A 412 -4.64 -22.41 -9.26
C ILE A 412 -3.74 -21.42 -10.00
N LEU A 413 -4.01 -21.19 -11.30
CA LEU A 413 -3.25 -20.25 -12.12
C LEU A 413 -3.43 -18.80 -11.67
N GLY A 414 -4.63 -18.40 -11.24
CA GLY A 414 -4.90 -17.08 -10.67
C GLY A 414 -4.12 -16.86 -9.36
N ALA A 415 -4.25 -17.78 -8.40
CA ALA A 415 -3.51 -17.72 -7.14
C ALA A 415 -1.98 -17.74 -7.36
N ALA A 416 -1.49 -18.56 -8.30
CA ALA A 416 -0.07 -18.61 -8.67
C ALA A 416 0.42 -17.32 -9.32
N LYS A 417 -0.37 -16.67 -10.19
CA LYS A 417 -0.06 -15.34 -10.74
C LYS A 417 -0.06 -14.26 -9.65
N GLY A 418 -1.03 -14.30 -8.73
CA GLY A 418 -1.09 -13.41 -7.57
C GLY A 418 0.18 -13.51 -6.71
N LEU A 419 0.62 -14.74 -6.43
CA LEU A 419 1.87 -15.00 -5.70
C LEU A 419 3.14 -14.67 -6.48
N SER A 420 3.18 -14.95 -7.79
CA SER A 420 4.31 -14.59 -8.65
C SER A 420 4.52 -13.08 -8.65
N TYR A 421 3.44 -12.30 -8.78
CA TYR A 421 3.48 -10.85 -8.71
C TYR A 421 4.06 -10.38 -7.37
N LEU A 422 3.54 -10.88 -6.24
CA LEU A 422 4.06 -10.57 -4.91
C LEU A 422 5.53 -10.98 -4.69
N HIS A 423 5.99 -12.05 -5.36
CA HIS A 423 7.34 -12.61 -5.18
C HIS A 423 8.39 -12.13 -6.19
N HIS A 424 8.00 -11.56 -7.33
CA HIS A 424 8.92 -11.23 -8.43
C HIS A 424 8.68 -9.85 -9.06
N ASP A 425 7.44 -9.34 -9.03
CA ASP A 425 7.08 -8.07 -9.67
C ASP A 425 6.99 -6.92 -8.64
N CYS A 426 6.72 -7.25 -7.37
CA CYS A 426 6.83 -6.32 -6.25
C CYS A 426 8.27 -6.27 -5.71
N SER A 427 8.85 -5.07 -5.58
CA SER A 427 10.06 -4.81 -4.80
C SER A 427 9.77 -3.70 -3.76
N PRO A 428 10.14 -3.87 -2.48
CA PRO A 428 10.68 -5.08 -1.87
C PRO A 428 9.67 -6.25 -1.91
N ARG A 429 10.17 -7.47 -1.99
CA ARG A 429 9.40 -8.69 -2.23
C ARG A 429 8.39 -8.98 -1.12
N ILE A 430 7.14 -9.28 -1.46
CA ILE A 430 6.04 -9.44 -0.50
C ILE A 430 5.79 -10.94 -0.21
N ILE A 431 6.33 -11.43 0.89
CA ILE A 431 6.07 -12.80 1.35
C ILE A 431 4.75 -12.81 2.14
N HIS A 432 3.70 -13.43 1.59
CA HIS A 432 2.35 -13.38 2.18
C HIS A 432 2.20 -14.12 3.52
N ARG A 433 2.97 -15.19 3.74
CA ARG A 433 3.07 -15.97 5.00
C ARG A 433 1.81 -16.69 5.52
N ASP A 434 0.63 -16.50 4.94
CA ASP A 434 -0.60 -17.22 5.33
C ASP A 434 -1.51 -17.57 4.14
N ILE A 435 -0.94 -18.31 3.18
CA ILE A 435 -1.67 -18.83 2.01
C ILE A 435 -2.35 -20.14 2.35
N LYS A 436 -3.66 -20.20 2.11
CA LYS A 436 -4.58 -21.30 2.41
C LYS A 436 -5.89 -21.09 1.63
N SER A 437 -6.73 -22.12 1.56
CA SER A 437 -8.05 -22.10 0.93
C SER A 437 -8.95 -20.93 1.36
N SER A 438 -9.01 -20.60 2.65
CA SER A 438 -9.83 -19.47 3.15
C SER A 438 -9.34 -18.09 2.65
N ASN A 439 -8.07 -17.99 2.28
CA ASN A 439 -7.39 -16.74 1.89
C ASN A 439 -7.23 -16.63 0.36
N ILE A 440 -7.94 -17.47 -0.39
CA ILE A 440 -8.19 -17.31 -1.82
C ILE A 440 -9.69 -17.05 -1.98
N LEU A 441 -10.06 -15.84 -2.38
CA LEU A 441 -11.46 -15.47 -2.64
C LEU A 441 -11.76 -15.56 -4.13
N LEU A 442 -13.00 -15.90 -4.48
CA LEU A 442 -13.43 -16.09 -5.87
C LEU A 442 -14.45 -15.01 -6.28
N ASP A 443 -14.26 -14.41 -7.46
CA ASP A 443 -15.28 -13.52 -8.03
C ASP A 443 -16.38 -14.29 -8.78
N GLY A 444 -17.34 -13.56 -9.39
CA GLY A 444 -18.50 -14.17 -10.06
C GLY A 444 -18.16 -15.04 -11.28
N ASN A 445 -16.92 -15.00 -11.78
CA ASN A 445 -16.41 -15.86 -12.85
C ASN A 445 -15.50 -16.99 -12.33
N PHE A 446 -15.46 -17.20 -11.00
CA PHE A 446 -14.50 -18.04 -10.30
C PHE A 446 -13.01 -17.65 -10.51
N GLU A 447 -12.70 -16.40 -10.90
CA GLU A 447 -11.31 -15.94 -10.90
C GLU A 447 -10.81 -15.76 -9.45
N ALA A 448 -9.66 -16.38 -9.15
CA ALA A 448 -9.07 -16.39 -7.82
C ALA A 448 -8.32 -15.10 -7.48
N ARG A 449 -8.54 -14.60 -6.26
CA ARG A 449 -7.88 -13.41 -5.71
C ARG A 449 -7.34 -13.68 -4.30
N VAL A 450 -6.04 -13.50 -4.14
CA VAL A 450 -5.34 -13.70 -2.86
C VAL A 450 -5.74 -12.62 -1.85
N SER A 451 -5.98 -12.97 -0.58
CA SER A 451 -6.55 -12.10 0.46
C SER A 451 -5.89 -12.27 1.84
N ASP A 452 -6.22 -11.37 2.79
CA ASP A 452 -5.80 -11.40 4.20
C ASP A 452 -4.29 -11.21 4.43
N PHE A 453 -3.80 -10.00 4.12
CA PHE A 453 -2.38 -9.65 4.13
C PHE A 453 -1.82 -9.27 5.51
N GLY A 454 -2.60 -9.41 6.59
CA GLY A 454 -2.21 -8.98 7.94
C GLY A 454 -0.92 -9.64 8.46
N LEU A 455 -0.57 -10.84 7.99
CA LEU A 455 0.69 -11.53 8.33
C LEU A 455 1.84 -11.33 7.33
N ALA A 456 1.61 -10.67 6.20
CA ALA A 456 2.58 -10.56 5.11
C ALA A 456 3.80 -9.69 5.49
N LYS A 457 4.99 -10.03 4.95
CA LYS A 457 6.24 -9.34 5.25
C LYS A 457 7.01 -8.97 3.98
N LEU A 458 7.61 -7.79 3.98
CA LEU A 458 8.49 -7.30 2.92
C LEU A 458 9.90 -7.85 3.16
N LEU A 459 10.55 -8.28 2.08
CA LEU A 459 11.89 -8.86 1.99
C LEU A 459 12.70 -7.99 1.03
N GLU A 460 13.81 -7.41 1.51
CA GLU A 460 14.73 -6.69 0.62
C GLU A 460 15.43 -7.71 -0.30
N ASP A 461 15.59 -7.38 -1.59
CA ASP A 461 15.92 -8.38 -2.63
C ASP A 461 17.32 -9.01 -2.51
N GLU A 462 18.20 -8.45 -1.67
CA GLU A 462 19.50 -9.02 -1.28
C GLU A 462 19.38 -10.16 -0.24
N GLU A 463 18.28 -10.23 0.52
CA GLU A 463 18.06 -11.28 1.52
C GLU A 463 17.46 -12.55 0.88
N SER A 464 18.12 -13.70 1.11
CA SER A 464 17.57 -15.02 0.76
C SER A 464 16.49 -15.50 1.74
N HIS A 465 16.43 -14.91 2.94
CA HIS A 465 15.52 -15.27 4.02
C HIS A 465 15.48 -14.15 5.07
N ILE A 466 14.32 -13.93 5.69
CA ILE A 466 14.20 -13.06 6.88
C ILE A 466 14.21 -13.91 8.14
N THR A 467 15.02 -13.53 9.13
CA THR A 467 14.84 -14.03 10.50
C THR A 467 13.62 -13.36 11.14
N THR A 468 12.54 -14.11 11.37
CA THR A 468 11.30 -13.57 11.95
C THR A 468 10.58 -14.60 12.83
N ILE A 469 9.74 -14.13 13.75
CA ILE A 469 8.82 -14.98 14.52
C ILE A 469 7.94 -15.76 13.54
N VAL A 470 7.85 -17.08 13.72
CA VAL A 470 7.03 -17.97 12.88
C VAL A 470 5.56 -17.55 12.99
N ALA A 471 4.89 -17.39 11.85
CA ALA A 471 3.47 -17.08 11.75
C ALA A 471 2.91 -17.64 10.44
N GLY A 472 1.60 -17.88 10.41
CA GLY A 472 0.87 -18.58 9.35
C GLY A 472 0.14 -19.81 9.91
N THR A 473 -0.73 -20.42 9.10
CA THR A 473 -1.67 -21.47 9.55
C THR A 473 -1.01 -22.86 9.63
N PHE A 474 -1.25 -23.58 10.74
CA PHE A 474 -0.78 -24.95 10.93
C PHE A 474 -1.26 -25.87 9.78
N GLY A 475 -0.39 -26.78 9.33
CA GLY A 475 -0.61 -27.59 8.11
C GLY A 475 -0.12 -26.93 6.81
N TYR A 476 -0.12 -25.59 6.73
CA TYR A 476 0.35 -24.83 5.54
C TYR A 476 1.80 -24.29 5.68
N LEU A 477 2.40 -24.40 6.87
CA LEU A 477 3.74 -23.89 7.18
C LEU A 477 4.87 -24.81 6.69
N ALA A 478 5.72 -24.30 5.80
CA ALA A 478 6.79 -25.06 5.15
C ALA A 478 7.79 -25.74 6.13
N PRO A 479 8.23 -26.99 5.87
CA PRO A 479 9.11 -27.77 6.76
C PRO A 479 10.39 -27.10 7.25
N GLY A 480 10.93 -26.12 6.50
CA GLY A 480 12.13 -25.37 6.89
C GLY A 480 11.92 -24.43 8.09
N MET A 481 10.74 -23.81 8.21
CA MET A 481 10.51 -22.74 9.21
C MET A 481 10.47 -23.28 10.65
N TRP A 482 10.13 -24.56 10.82
CA TRP A 482 10.12 -25.24 12.12
C TRP A 482 11.53 -25.51 12.68
N LYS A 483 12.58 -25.52 11.84
CA LYS A 483 13.94 -25.90 12.26
C LYS A 483 14.65 -24.85 13.14
N LEU A 484 14.05 -23.68 13.32
CA LEU A 484 14.52 -22.62 14.21
C LEU A 484 14.04 -22.78 15.68
N PHE A 485 13.28 -23.85 16.00
CA PHE A 485 12.86 -24.14 17.37
C PHE A 485 13.97 -24.81 18.21
N PRO A 486 14.33 -24.26 19.38
CA PRO A 486 15.00 -25.01 20.44
C PRO A 486 13.97 -25.85 21.22
N LEU A 487 13.52 -26.96 20.65
CA LEU A 487 12.59 -27.90 21.30
C LEU A 487 13.29 -29.18 21.78
N HIS A 488 12.85 -29.65 22.96
CA HIS A 488 13.44 -30.80 23.65
C HIS A 488 13.24 -32.13 22.87
N PRO A 489 14.11 -33.15 23.03
CA PRO A 489 14.23 -34.24 22.06
C PRO A 489 12.99 -35.11 21.81
N MET A 490 12.04 -35.18 22.75
CA MET A 490 10.83 -36.02 22.65
C MET A 490 9.82 -35.56 21.58
N GLY A 491 9.95 -34.36 21.03
CA GLY A 491 9.02 -33.85 20.01
C GLY A 491 9.22 -34.39 18.59
N LYS A 492 10.29 -35.15 18.31
CA LYS A 492 10.70 -35.45 16.92
C LYS A 492 9.89 -36.54 16.21
N GLU A 493 9.35 -37.51 16.93
CA GLU A 493 8.78 -38.71 16.30
C GLU A 493 7.32 -38.50 15.85
N ASN A 494 6.50 -37.80 16.66
CA ASN A 494 5.08 -37.61 16.35
C ASN A 494 4.81 -36.68 15.14
N CYS A 495 5.72 -35.76 14.81
CA CYS A 495 5.50 -34.81 13.70
C CYS A 495 5.71 -35.43 12.31
N MET A 496 6.48 -36.52 12.18
CA MET A 496 6.74 -37.16 10.88
C MET A 496 5.53 -37.94 10.34
N ALA A 497 4.64 -38.40 11.23
CA ALA A 497 3.49 -39.23 10.86
C ALA A 497 2.40 -38.46 10.10
N SER A 498 2.26 -37.14 10.34
CA SER A 498 1.14 -36.33 9.83
C SER A 498 1.37 -35.71 8.43
N ILE A 499 2.38 -36.18 7.69
CA ILE A 499 2.78 -35.64 6.37
C ILE A 499 2.42 -36.63 5.23
N TYR A 500 1.91 -37.82 5.55
CA TYR A 500 1.60 -38.89 4.59
C TYR A 500 0.16 -39.44 4.71
N SER A 501 -0.79 -38.60 5.13
CA SER A 501 -2.23 -38.86 5.17
C SER A 501 -3.03 -37.62 4.78
#